data_AF-A0A937QPM5-F1
#
_entry.id   AF-A0A937QPM5-F1
#
_cell.length_a   1.000
_cell.length_b   1.000
_cell.length_c   1.000
_cell.angle_alpha   90.00
_cell.angle_beta   90.00
_cell.angle_gamma   90.00
#
_symmetry.space_group_name_H-M   'P 1'
#
loop_
_entity.id
_entity.type
_entity.pdbx_description
1 polymer ?
#
loop_
_entity_poly.entity_id
_entity_poly.type
_entity_poly.pdbx_seq_one_letter_code
_entity_poly.pdbx_strand_id
1 'polypeptide(L)' 'MLKVVKYVLNFEWLSGLSIGAAKNVFLVLFVLIGILVLLIPNDYIYQGVKKRRWWLNLKLWALADLALIFFTYYIF' A
#
# COMPACT_ATOMS: atom_id res chain seq x y z
N MET A 1 -10.77 -24.75 -17.21
CA MET A 1 -10.93 -23.98 -15.95
C MET A 1 -9.61 -23.86 -15.18
N LEU A 2 -8.91 -24.96 -14.87
CA LEU A 2 -7.59 -24.96 -14.21
C LEU A 2 -6.50 -24.11 -14.89
N LYS A 3 -6.42 -24.11 -16.23
CA LYS A 3 -5.45 -23.30 -16.98
C LYS A 3 -5.65 -21.79 -16.81
N VAL A 4 -6.90 -21.32 -16.80
CA VAL A 4 -7.20 -19.88 -16.67
C VAL A 4 -6.88 -19.40 -15.26
N VAL A 5 -7.25 -20.20 -14.25
CA VAL A 5 -6.92 -19.90 -12.85
C VAL A 5 -5.40 -19.86 -12.67
N LYS A 6 -4.66 -20.83 -13.23
CA LYS A 6 -3.21 -20.86 -13.18
C LYS A 6 -2.57 -19.67 -13.90
N TYR A 7 -3.05 -19.33 -15.09
CA TYR A 7 -2.60 -18.16 -15.87
C TYR A 7 -2.75 -16.85 -15.08
N VAL A 8 -3.89 -16.66 -14.40
CA VAL A 8 -4.17 -15.46 -13.59
C VAL A 8 -3.32 -15.44 -12.31
N LEU A 9 -3.29 -16.54 -11.56
CA LEU A 9 -2.62 -16.62 -10.25
C LEU A 9 -1.09 -16.68 -10.35
N ASN A 10 -0.54 -17.23 -11.44
CA ASN A 10 0.89 -17.20 -11.71
C ASN A 10 1.34 -15.90 -12.39
N PHE A 11 0.44 -14.94 -12.58
CA PHE A 11 0.75 -13.65 -13.22
C PHE A 11 1.32 -13.80 -14.65
N GLU A 12 0.98 -14.88 -15.36
CA GLU A 12 1.45 -15.11 -16.73
C GLU A 12 0.91 -14.03 -17.69
N TRP A 13 -0.21 -13.40 -17.36
CA TRP A 13 -0.76 -12.22 -18.06
C TRP A 13 0.06 -10.94 -17.90
N LEU A 14 0.97 -10.88 -16.92
CA LEU A 14 1.92 -9.78 -16.73
C LEU A 14 3.29 -10.08 -17.38
N SER A 15 3.48 -11.24 -18.02
CA SER A 15 4.78 -11.69 -18.57
C SER A 15 5.36 -10.78 -19.65
N GLY A 16 4.52 -9.98 -20.33
CA GLY A 16 4.95 -8.99 -21.33
C GLY A 16 5.36 -7.64 -20.75
N LEU A 17 5.19 -7.41 -19.43
CA LEU A 17 5.57 -6.16 -18.80
C LEU A 17 7.04 -6.17 -18.41
N SER A 18 7.73 -5.06 -18.65
CA SER A 18 9.05 -4.88 -18.09
C SER A 18 8.97 -4.84 -16.56
N ILE A 19 10.01 -5.31 -15.90
CA ILE A 19 10.14 -5.23 -14.43
C ILE A 19 9.94 -3.79 -13.95
N GLY A 20 10.42 -2.79 -14.71
CA GLY A 20 10.18 -1.38 -14.44
C GLY A 20 8.71 -0.97 -14.50
N ALA A 21 7.95 -1.46 -15.49
CA ALA A 21 6.51 -1.20 -15.56
C ALA A 21 5.76 -1.85 -14.39
N ALA A 22 6.09 -3.11 -14.05
CA ALA A 22 5.51 -3.78 -12.89
C ALA A 22 5.82 -3.04 -11.58
N LYS A 23 7.07 -2.57 -11.40
CA LYS A 23 7.49 -1.76 -10.25
C LYS A 23 6.66 -0.48 -10.12
N ASN A 24 6.43 0.23 -11.22
CA ASN A 24 5.62 1.45 -11.21
C ASN A 24 4.17 1.20 -10.78
N VAL A 25 3.58 0.05 -11.15
CA VAL A 25 2.24 -0.32 -10.68
C VAL A 25 2.19 -0.39 -9.15
N PHE A 26 3.16 -1.06 -8.51
CA PHE A 26 3.22 -1.13 -7.04
C PHE A 26 3.44 0.24 -6.39
N LEU A 27 4.32 1.07 -6.95
CA LEU A 27 4.55 2.43 -6.44
C LEU A 27 3.26 3.27 -6.49
N VAL A 28 2.49 3.18 -7.59
CA VAL A 28 1.19 3.84 -7.71
C VAL A 28 0.20 3.29 -6.68
N LEU A 29 0.15 1.97 -6.48
CA LEU A 29 -0.72 1.36 -5.48
C LEU A 29 -0.39 1.84 -4.06
N PHE A 30 0.88 1.98 -3.71
CA PHE A 30 1.28 2.54 -2.43
C PHE A 30 0.80 3.99 -2.26
N VAL A 31 0.92 4.83 -3.29
CA VAL A 31 0.39 6.20 -3.24
C VAL A 31 -1.13 6.20 -3.04
N LEU A 32 -1.85 5.34 -3.78
CA LEU A 32 -3.31 5.21 -3.64
C LEU A 32 -3.71 4.76 -2.23
N ILE A 33 -3.01 3.80 -1.64
CA ILE A 33 -3.23 3.38 -0.24
C ILE A 33 -2.99 4.56 0.71
N GLY A 34 -1.94 5.36 0.48
CA GLY A 34 -1.65 6.54 1.31
C GLY A 34 -2.79 7.56 1.28
N ILE A 35 -3.37 7.80 0.10
CA ILE A 35 -4.56 8.65 -0.04
C ILE A 35 -5.73 8.05 0.74
N LEU A 36 -6.00 6.75 0.63
CA LEU A 36 -7.08 6.09 1.37
C LEU A 36 -6.90 6.20 2.89
N VAL A 37 -5.66 6.06 3.39
CA VAL A 37 -5.33 6.26 4.81
C VAL A 37 -5.68 7.67 5.27
N LEU A 38 -5.41 8.69 4.45
CA LEU A 38 -5.75 10.09 4.77
C LEU A 38 -7.27 10.30 4.90
N LEU A 39 -8.07 9.55 4.13
CA LEU A 39 -9.54 9.63 4.15
C LEU A 39 -10.19 9.00 5.39
N ILE A 40 -9.46 8.19 6.19
CA ILE A 40 -10.01 7.57 7.41
C ILE A 40 -10.46 8.67 8.39
N PRO A 41 -11.67 8.66 8.96
CA PRO A 41 -12.07 9.71 9.89
C PRO A 41 -11.23 9.74 11.18
N ASN A 42 -10.99 10.93 11.72
CA ASN A 42 -10.07 11.12 12.85
C ASN A 42 -10.53 10.44 14.15
N ASP A 43 -11.81 10.09 14.28
CA ASP A 43 -12.30 9.40 15.47
C ASP A 43 -11.91 7.91 15.49
N TYR A 44 -11.77 7.26 14.33
CA TYR A 44 -11.33 5.86 14.23
C TYR A 44 -9.85 5.70 14.57
N ILE A 45 -9.01 6.67 14.18
CA ILE A 45 -7.55 6.59 14.35
C ILE A 45 -7.10 6.76 15.80
N TYR A 46 -7.99 7.25 16.66
CA TYR A 46 -7.78 7.39 18.11
C TYR A 46 -8.75 6.53 18.91
N GLN A 47 -9.44 5.58 18.28
CA GLN A 47 -10.38 4.71 18.98
C GLN A 47 -9.66 3.92 20.08
N GLY A 48 -10.19 3.99 21.32
CA GLY A 48 -9.57 3.37 22.50
C GLY A 48 -8.48 4.20 23.18
N VAL A 49 -8.10 5.37 22.63
CA VAL A 49 -7.09 6.26 23.23
C VAL A 49 -7.75 7.18 24.28
N LYS A 50 -7.33 7.07 25.55
CA LYS A 50 -7.86 7.90 26.66
C LYS A 50 -7.56 9.39 26.52
N LYS A 51 -6.39 9.75 26.00
CA LYS A 51 -5.96 11.14 25.77
C LYS A 51 -5.24 11.22 24.43
N ARG A 52 -5.80 12.02 23.50
CA ARG A 52 -5.23 12.21 22.17
C ARG A 52 -3.80 12.77 22.28
N ARG A 53 -2.85 12.09 21.64
CA ARG A 53 -1.45 12.53 21.48
C ARG A 53 -1.06 12.27 20.04
N TRP A 54 -0.26 13.16 19.45
CA TRP A 54 0.07 13.10 18.03
C TRP A 54 0.78 11.78 17.64
N TRP A 55 1.65 11.24 18.50
CA TRP A 55 2.32 9.96 18.24
C TRP A 55 1.41 8.74 18.38
N LEU A 56 0.18 8.90 18.88
CA LEU A 56 -0.84 7.84 18.88
C LEU A 56 -1.74 7.91 17.65
N ASN A 57 -1.44 8.81 16.70
CA ASN A 57 -2.17 8.93 15.47
C ASN A 57 -1.82 7.76 14.53
N LEU A 58 -2.74 6.81 14.40
CA LEU A 58 -2.53 5.64 13.54
C LEU A 58 -2.32 6.00 12.06
N LYS A 59 -2.81 7.15 11.57
CA LYS A 59 -2.50 7.58 10.19
C LYS A 59 -1.03 7.89 10.01
N LEU A 60 -0.41 8.55 10.99
CA LEU A 60 1.00 8.90 10.89
C LEU A 60 1.87 7.64 10.81
N TRP A 61 1.55 6.64 11.62
CA TRP A 61 2.24 5.35 11.58
C TRP A 61 2.01 4.60 10.27
N ALA A 62 0.74 4.49 9.83
CA ALA A 62 0.44 3.85 8.56
C ALA A 62 1.13 4.54 7.37
N LEU A 63 1.19 5.88 7.36
CA LEU A 63 1.91 6.63 6.32
C LEU A 63 3.43 6.47 6.43
N ALA A 64 3.99 6.39 7.64
CA ALA A 64 5.41 6.15 7.84
C ALA A 64 5.84 4.77 7.32
N ASP A 65 5.09 3.72 7.66
CA ASP A 65 5.34 2.36 7.17
C ASP A 65 5.21 2.28 5.65
N LEU A 66 4.18 2.93 5.10
CA LEU A 66 3.95 2.97 3.66
C LEU A 66 5.05 3.73 2.93
N ALA A 67 5.53 4.85 3.49
CA ALA A 67 6.65 5.60 2.95
C ALA A 67 7.93 4.74 2.97
N LEU A 68 8.21 4.04 4.07
CA LEU A 68 9.36 3.15 4.18
C LEU A 68 9.34 2.06 3.10
N ILE A 69 8.20 1.40 2.91
CA ILE A 69 8.04 0.37 1.88
C ILE A 69 8.15 0.99 0.49
N PHE A 70 7.51 2.12 0.23
CA PHE A 70 7.62 2.84 -1.04
C PHE A 70 9.07 3.17 -1.38
N PHE A 71 9.84 3.74 -0.44
CA PHE A 71 11.24 4.07 -0.65
C PHE A 71 12.09 2.83 -0.91
N THR A 72 11.86 1.76 -0.15
CA THR A 72 12.55 0.48 -0.34
C THR A 72 12.29 -0.05 -1.75
N TYR A 73 11.02 -0.07 -2.16
CA TYR A 73 10.60 -0.54 -3.48
C TYR A 73 11.05 0.39 -4.61
N TYR A 74 11.24 1.68 -4.34
CA TYR A 74 11.73 2.65 -5.31
C TYR A 74 13.24 2.47 -5.55
N ILE A 75 14.02 2.21 -4.51
CA ILE A 75 15.48 2.07 -4.59
C ILE A 75 15.90 0.69 -5.13
N PHE A 76 15.32 -0.38 -4.60
CA PHE A 76 15.64 -1.77 -4.99
C PHE A 76 14.69 -2.30 -6.06
#